data_AF-A0A1F8XKY4-F1
#
_entry.id   AF-A0A1F8XKY4-F1
#
_cell.length_a   1.000
_cell.length_b   1.000
_cell.length_c   1.000
_cell.angle_alpha   90.00
_cell.angle_beta   90.00
_cell.angle_gamma   90.00
#
_symmetry.space_group_name_H-M   'P 1'
#
loop_
_entity.id
_entity.type
_entity.pdbx_description
1 polymer ?
#
loop_
_entity_poly.entity_id
_entity_poly.type
_entity_poly.pdbx_seq_one_letter_code
_entity_poly.pdbx_strand_id
1 'polypeptide(L)'
;MARVNEHYLKLKTGYLFPEIGRRVRAFAAANPSAKVIRLGIGDVTHPLPPAVLSAFHDAVSELGDEKTFVGYGPERGYGFLIDTLIEKAYAPLGVLLFSTEIFISDSSKCDTANILDIFALDNKVAIGDPVYPVYNDTNVMIGRSGPADERGYYQGIVYLPCTEANGFFPSVPKEKVDIVYLCSPNNPTGTVATKAQLKGWVDYALANDAVIFFDAAYEAFITEPRYPRSIYEIEGAKRCAVEFRSFSKTAGFTGVRCALTVVPEGVTARTATGERVHLNKLWNRRQTTKFNGVSYPVQKAAEAVYSDEGWRQTKAIVDHYMGNAKIIREGLSDAGLTLYGGVNAPYIWLKTPGGVSSWDFFDRLLTECHVVGTPGSGFGPSGEGFFRLSAFGNRDNVTEAVERIRKNLR
;
A
#
# COMPACT_ATOMS: atom_id res chain seq x y z
N MET A 1 15.75 -11.81 34.59
CA MET A 1 14.53 -11.25 33.95
C MET A 1 14.60 -11.53 32.46
N ALA A 2 13.48 -11.80 31.79
CA ALA A 2 13.46 -11.88 30.33
C ALA A 2 13.84 -10.52 29.71
N ARG A 3 14.63 -10.52 28.64
CA ARG A 3 15.01 -9.29 27.91
C ARG A 3 14.01 -9.02 26.80
N VAL A 4 13.67 -7.75 26.59
CA VAL A 4 12.81 -7.30 25.48
C VAL A 4 13.62 -7.13 24.19
N ASN A 5 12.94 -7.06 23.04
CA ASN A 5 13.54 -6.60 21.81
C ASN A 5 13.73 -5.07 21.87
N GLU A 6 14.94 -4.63 22.19
CA GLU A 6 15.30 -3.21 22.34
C GLU A 6 15.18 -2.41 21.03
N HIS A 7 15.06 -3.06 19.87
CA HIS A 7 14.85 -2.35 18.60
C HIS A 7 13.50 -1.62 18.54
N TYR A 8 12.49 -2.07 19.27
CA TYR A 8 11.22 -1.35 19.42
C TYR A 8 11.39 0.02 20.08
N LEU A 9 12.42 0.19 20.92
CA LEU A 9 12.70 1.44 21.63
C LEU A 9 13.31 2.52 20.72
N LYS A 10 13.74 2.15 19.50
CA LYS A 10 14.28 3.09 18.51
C LYS A 10 13.19 3.93 17.84
N LEU A 11 11.93 3.45 17.86
CA LEU A 11 10.80 4.11 17.21
C LEU A 11 10.49 5.43 17.91
N LYS A 12 10.81 6.57 17.28
CA LYS A 12 10.75 7.90 17.92
C LYS A 12 9.33 8.44 18.15
N THR A 13 8.33 7.94 17.43
CA THR A 13 6.94 8.38 17.55
C THR A 13 5.99 7.20 17.52
N GLY A 14 4.82 7.35 18.17
CA GLY A 14 3.70 6.44 17.93
C GLY A 14 3.33 6.44 16.44
N TYR A 15 2.77 5.33 15.95
CA TYR A 15 2.37 5.19 14.55
C TYR A 15 1.46 6.36 14.10
N LEU A 16 1.68 6.87 12.89
CA LEU A 16 1.07 8.09 12.34
C LEU A 16 -0.44 8.20 12.55
N PHE A 17 -1.18 7.15 12.19
CA PHE A 17 -2.65 7.16 12.18
C PHE A 17 -3.27 7.23 13.60
N PRO A 18 -2.74 6.50 14.61
CA PRO A 18 -3.11 6.71 16.01
C PRO A 18 -3.01 8.15 16.50
N GLU A 19 -1.95 8.89 16.18
CA GLU A 19 -1.77 10.28 16.62
C GLU A 19 -2.81 11.22 15.98
N ILE A 20 -3.07 11.07 14.67
CA ILE A 20 -4.18 11.77 13.99
C ILE A 20 -5.50 11.48 14.69
N GLY A 21 -5.77 10.21 14.99
CA GLY A 21 -6.98 9.79 15.70
C GLY A 21 -7.11 10.45 17.08
N ARG A 22 -6.01 10.60 17.82
CA ARG A 22 -5.98 11.28 19.13
C ARG A 22 -6.38 12.75 19.00
N ARG A 23 -5.77 13.50 18.07
CA ARG A 23 -6.07 14.93 17.86
C ARG A 23 -7.51 15.16 17.40
N VAL A 24 -8.00 14.34 16.46
CA VAL A 24 -9.38 14.41 15.97
C VAL A 24 -10.40 14.16 17.10
N ARG A 25 -10.15 13.17 17.97
CA ARG A 25 -11.02 12.91 19.12
C ARG A 25 -11.05 14.09 20.09
N ALA A 26 -9.89 14.66 20.40
CA ALA A 26 -9.80 15.82 21.28
C ALA A 26 -10.55 17.03 20.71
N PHE A 27 -10.36 17.33 19.41
CA PHE A 27 -11.07 18.41 18.73
C PHE A 27 -12.59 18.19 18.71
N ALA A 28 -13.05 16.99 18.35
CA ALA A 28 -14.47 16.67 18.30
C ALA A 28 -15.14 16.72 19.68
N ALA A 29 -14.42 16.33 20.75
CA ALA A 29 -14.92 16.45 22.12
C ALA A 29 -15.04 17.91 22.57
N ALA A 30 -14.08 18.76 22.19
CA ALA A 30 -14.10 20.19 22.49
C ALA A 30 -15.11 20.97 21.62
N ASN A 31 -15.48 20.44 20.46
CA ASN A 31 -16.39 21.09 19.50
C ASN A 31 -17.52 20.14 19.05
N PRO A 32 -18.50 19.81 19.92
CA PRO A 32 -19.53 18.82 19.60
C PRO A 32 -20.43 19.17 18.40
N SER A 33 -20.55 20.46 18.07
CA SER A 33 -21.30 20.95 16.90
C SER A 33 -20.48 20.91 15.59
N ALA A 34 -19.17 20.69 15.65
CA ALA A 34 -18.33 20.63 14.47
C ALA A 34 -18.57 19.31 13.71
N LYS A 35 -19.18 19.40 12.53
CA LYS A 35 -19.34 18.25 11.62
C LYS A 35 -18.00 17.92 10.96
N VAL A 36 -17.17 17.14 11.65
CA VAL A 36 -15.84 16.73 11.16
C VAL A 36 -15.94 15.74 9.99
N ILE A 37 -15.36 16.10 8.84
CA ILE A 37 -15.27 15.27 7.65
C ILE A 37 -13.89 14.60 7.61
N ARG A 38 -13.86 13.28 7.41
CA ARG A 38 -12.64 12.47 7.47
C ARG A 38 -12.18 12.05 6.07
N LEU A 39 -11.14 12.72 5.57
CA LEU A 39 -10.39 12.40 4.35
C LEU A 39 -8.94 11.97 4.69
N GLY A 40 -8.73 11.39 5.87
CA GLY A 40 -7.42 11.04 6.44
C GLY A 40 -6.94 9.65 6.07
N ILE A 41 -7.14 8.68 6.98
CA ILE A 41 -6.65 7.28 6.92
C ILE A 41 -6.80 6.65 5.53
N GLY A 42 -7.92 6.95 4.89
CA GLY A 42 -8.31 6.39 3.60
C GLY A 42 -8.92 5.02 3.72
N ASP A 43 -9.75 4.80 4.73
CA ASP A 43 -10.58 3.60 4.83
C ASP A 43 -11.72 3.66 3.81
N VAL A 44 -12.09 2.53 3.22
CA VAL A 44 -13.20 2.49 2.26
C VAL A 44 -14.53 2.76 2.99
N THR A 45 -15.50 3.30 2.26
CA THR A 45 -16.80 3.69 2.80
C THR A 45 -17.98 3.00 2.14
N HIS A 46 -17.77 2.33 1.01
CA HIS A 46 -18.80 1.56 0.32
C HIS A 46 -18.85 0.14 0.89
N PRO A 47 -20.04 -0.46 0.99
CA PRO A 47 -20.18 -1.86 1.38
C PRO A 47 -19.55 -2.79 0.34
N LEU A 48 -19.39 -4.07 0.71
CA LEU A 48 -18.94 -5.09 -0.23
C LEU A 48 -19.87 -5.17 -1.45
N PRO A 49 -19.33 -5.40 -2.66
CA PRO A 49 -20.15 -5.67 -3.84
C PRO A 49 -21.16 -6.80 -3.61
N PRO A 50 -22.41 -6.70 -4.08
CA PRO A 50 -23.41 -7.75 -3.87
C PRO A 50 -22.98 -9.16 -4.29
N ALA A 51 -22.27 -9.31 -5.40
CA ALA A 51 -21.77 -10.62 -5.85
C ALA A 51 -20.72 -11.20 -4.89
N VAL A 52 -19.85 -10.34 -4.37
CA VAL A 52 -18.84 -10.70 -3.35
C VAL A 52 -19.52 -11.10 -2.05
N LEU A 53 -20.53 -10.34 -1.62
CA LEU A 53 -21.30 -10.63 -0.41
C LEU A 53 -22.06 -11.96 -0.52
N SER A 54 -22.68 -12.23 -1.66
CA SER A 54 -23.35 -13.52 -1.93
C SER A 54 -22.37 -14.68 -1.80
N ALA A 55 -21.23 -14.62 -2.49
CA ALA A 55 -20.22 -15.67 -2.42
C ALA A 55 -19.68 -15.88 -1.00
N PHE A 56 -19.60 -14.80 -0.20
CA PHE A 56 -19.25 -14.89 1.22
C PHE A 56 -20.30 -15.68 2.00
N HIS A 57 -21.59 -15.37 1.83
CA HIS A 57 -22.69 -16.07 2.50
C HIS A 57 -22.78 -17.54 2.11
N ASP A 58 -22.62 -17.84 0.81
CA ASP A 58 -22.63 -19.20 0.30
C ASP A 58 -21.50 -20.01 0.93
N ALA A 59 -20.28 -19.47 0.96
CA ALA A 59 -19.13 -20.14 1.55
C ALA A 59 -19.23 -20.32 3.08
N VAL A 60 -19.89 -19.40 3.79
CA VAL A 60 -20.21 -19.60 5.22
C VAL A 60 -21.22 -20.74 5.39
N SER A 61 -22.20 -20.83 4.50
CA SER A 61 -23.20 -21.89 4.53
C SER A 61 -22.58 -23.26 4.23
N GLU A 62 -21.61 -23.31 3.31
CA GLU A 62 -20.81 -24.51 3.02
C GLU A 62 -20.01 -24.98 4.24
N LEU A 63 -19.47 -24.07 5.05
CA LEU A 63 -18.81 -24.45 6.30
C LEU A 63 -19.78 -25.01 7.36
N GLY A 64 -21.09 -24.83 7.18
CA GLY A 64 -22.12 -25.36 8.07
C GLY A 64 -22.61 -26.76 7.70
N ASP A 65 -22.28 -27.28 6.51
CA ASP A 65 -22.71 -28.58 6.03
C ASP A 65 -21.55 -29.59 6.09
N GLU A 66 -21.76 -30.74 6.73
CA GLU A 66 -20.77 -31.81 6.89
C GLU A 66 -20.16 -32.27 5.55
N LYS A 67 -20.92 -32.20 4.45
CA LYS A 67 -20.49 -32.65 3.12
C LYS A 67 -19.59 -31.66 2.39
N THR A 68 -19.72 -30.36 2.70
CA THR A 68 -18.97 -29.28 2.03
C THR A 68 -18.00 -28.57 2.96
N PHE A 69 -18.00 -28.91 4.26
CA PHE A 69 -17.08 -28.39 5.24
C PHE A 69 -15.62 -28.58 4.81
N VAL A 70 -14.84 -27.51 4.94
CA VAL A 70 -13.39 -27.51 4.75
C VAL A 70 -12.68 -27.09 6.03
N GLY A 71 -11.67 -27.87 6.43
CA GLY A 71 -10.83 -27.61 7.60
C GLY A 71 -9.67 -26.67 7.28
N TYR A 72 -8.46 -27.00 7.76
CA TYR A 72 -7.26 -26.27 7.37
C TYR A 72 -7.08 -26.28 5.84
N GLY A 73 -7.12 -25.09 5.25
CA GLY A 73 -6.88 -24.90 3.83
C GLY A 73 -5.39 -24.97 3.49
N PRO A 74 -5.04 -25.01 2.19
CA PRO A 74 -3.67 -24.90 1.74
C PRO A 74 -3.06 -23.55 2.18
N GLU A 75 -1.86 -23.57 2.77
CA GLU A 75 -1.25 -22.38 3.38
C GLU A 75 -0.87 -21.30 2.36
N ARG A 76 -0.73 -21.68 1.07
CA ARG A 76 -0.56 -20.72 -0.04
C ARG A 76 -1.85 -20.07 -0.50
N GLY A 77 -3.01 -20.61 -0.13
CA GLY A 77 -4.30 -20.24 -0.70
C GLY A 77 -4.89 -21.32 -1.62
N TYR A 78 -6.20 -21.26 -1.81
CA TYR A 78 -6.93 -22.24 -2.61
C TYR A 78 -6.67 -22.02 -4.10
N GLY A 79 -6.56 -23.13 -4.84
CA GLY A 79 -6.29 -23.12 -6.28
C GLY A 79 -7.27 -22.27 -7.08
N PHE A 80 -8.58 -22.34 -6.76
CA PHE A 80 -9.61 -21.56 -7.47
C PHE A 80 -9.33 -20.06 -7.48
N LEU A 81 -8.83 -19.50 -6.37
CA LEU A 81 -8.52 -18.07 -6.28
C LEU A 81 -7.21 -17.76 -7.00
N ILE A 82 -6.20 -18.61 -6.83
CA ILE A 82 -4.89 -18.45 -7.47
C ILE A 82 -5.04 -18.49 -9.01
N ASP A 83 -5.77 -19.46 -9.53
CA ASP A 83 -6.00 -19.63 -10.97
C ASP A 83 -6.81 -18.44 -11.52
N THR A 84 -7.85 -18.01 -10.80
CA THR A 84 -8.63 -16.80 -11.15
C THR A 84 -7.74 -15.55 -11.19
N LEU A 85 -6.83 -15.38 -10.23
CA LEU A 85 -5.90 -14.24 -10.22
C LEU A 85 -4.94 -14.27 -11.41
N ILE A 86 -4.39 -15.44 -11.75
CA ILE A 86 -3.54 -15.61 -12.94
C ILE A 86 -4.32 -15.23 -14.20
N GLU A 87 -5.52 -15.80 -14.37
CA GLU A 87 -6.33 -15.62 -15.58
C GLU A 87 -6.88 -14.19 -15.71
N LYS A 88 -7.38 -13.60 -14.63
CA LYS A 88 -8.16 -12.36 -14.69
C LYS A 88 -7.36 -11.11 -14.30
N ALA A 89 -6.30 -11.23 -13.48
CA ALA A 89 -5.54 -10.08 -12.99
C ALA A 89 -4.17 -9.93 -13.65
N TYR A 90 -3.54 -11.02 -14.10
CA TYR A 90 -2.18 -11.00 -14.68
C TYR A 90 -2.15 -11.29 -16.18
N ALA A 91 -2.87 -12.30 -16.67
CA ALA A 91 -2.88 -12.64 -18.10
C ALA A 91 -3.30 -11.47 -19.02
N PRO A 92 -4.29 -10.61 -18.66
CA PRO A 92 -4.64 -9.45 -19.47
C PRO A 92 -3.52 -8.39 -19.57
N LEU A 93 -2.56 -8.42 -18.65
CA LEU A 93 -1.36 -7.58 -18.65
C LEU A 93 -0.22 -8.20 -19.49
N GLY A 94 -0.44 -9.38 -20.10
CA GLY A 94 0.61 -10.15 -20.77
C GLY A 94 1.58 -10.83 -19.79
N VAL A 95 1.22 -10.91 -18.51
CA VAL A 95 2.05 -11.50 -17.46
C VAL A 95 1.73 -12.98 -17.29
N LEU A 96 2.74 -13.83 -17.43
CA LEU A 96 2.65 -15.27 -17.21
C LEU A 96 3.23 -15.63 -15.84
N LEU A 97 2.44 -16.28 -15.00
CA LEU A 97 2.81 -16.76 -13.66
C LEU A 97 2.41 -18.22 -13.50
N PHE A 98 3.13 -18.94 -12.64
CA PHE A 98 2.72 -20.25 -12.15
C PHE A 98 1.94 -20.13 -10.84
N SER A 99 1.04 -21.08 -10.57
CA SER A 99 0.27 -21.11 -9.31
C SER A 99 1.17 -21.23 -8.08
N THR A 100 2.37 -21.82 -8.23
CA THR A 100 3.41 -21.91 -7.21
C THR A 100 4.04 -20.57 -6.84
N GLU A 101 3.83 -19.53 -7.65
CA GLU A 101 4.40 -18.19 -7.44
C GLU A 101 3.47 -17.27 -6.64
N ILE A 102 2.19 -17.64 -6.45
CA ILE A 102 1.19 -16.81 -5.74
C ILE A 102 0.95 -17.35 -4.34
N PHE A 103 0.98 -16.44 -3.36
CA PHE A 103 0.69 -16.71 -1.95
C PHE A 103 -0.42 -15.77 -1.48
N ILE A 104 -1.57 -16.31 -1.13
CA ILE A 104 -2.71 -15.58 -0.57
C ILE A 104 -2.45 -15.29 0.92
N SER A 105 -2.70 -14.05 1.33
CA SER A 105 -2.44 -13.57 2.68
C SER A 105 -3.58 -12.72 3.21
N ASP A 106 -3.58 -12.45 4.52
CA ASP A 106 -4.60 -11.64 5.18
C ASP A 106 -4.46 -10.14 4.86
N SER A 107 -3.24 -9.65 4.63
CA SER A 107 -3.00 -8.28 4.17
C SER A 107 -1.61 -8.05 3.60
N SER A 108 -1.50 -7.12 2.65
CA SER A 108 -0.20 -6.65 2.14
C SER A 108 0.64 -5.97 3.24
N LYS A 109 0.02 -5.39 4.27
CA LYS A 109 0.74 -4.89 5.46
C LYS A 109 1.48 -6.02 6.18
N CYS A 110 0.80 -7.16 6.38
CA CYS A 110 1.42 -8.35 6.97
C CYS A 110 2.53 -8.86 6.07
N ASP A 111 2.30 -8.99 4.76
CA ASP A 111 3.31 -9.51 3.84
C ASP A 111 4.56 -8.65 3.77
N THR A 112 4.41 -7.33 3.58
CA THR A 112 5.54 -6.40 3.49
C THR A 112 6.34 -6.28 4.79
N ALA A 113 5.71 -6.54 5.94
CA ALA A 113 6.39 -6.65 7.23
C ALA A 113 7.13 -7.99 7.38
N ASN A 114 6.46 -9.07 7.01
CA ASN A 114 6.89 -10.43 7.28
C ASN A 114 7.89 -10.96 6.26
N ILE A 115 7.96 -10.38 5.05
CA ILE A 115 8.95 -10.74 4.03
C ILE A 115 10.38 -10.58 4.55
N LEU A 116 10.59 -9.73 5.56
CA LEU A 116 11.87 -9.55 6.22
C LEU A 116 12.38 -10.81 6.94
N ASP A 117 11.49 -11.75 7.30
CA ASP A 117 11.84 -13.00 7.99
C ASP A 117 12.81 -13.89 7.19
N ILE A 118 12.84 -13.75 5.86
CA ILE A 118 13.63 -14.61 4.97
C ILE A 118 14.94 -13.97 4.50
N PHE A 119 15.30 -12.79 5.03
CA PHE A 119 16.51 -12.07 4.66
C PHE A 119 17.44 -11.84 5.87
N ALA A 120 18.75 -12.04 5.66
CA ALA A 120 19.76 -11.71 6.66
C ALA A 120 19.72 -10.22 7.05
N LEU A 121 20.04 -9.89 8.30
CA LEU A 121 19.89 -8.53 8.86
C LEU A 121 20.92 -7.52 8.36
N ASP A 122 21.99 -7.97 7.72
CA ASP A 122 23.07 -7.14 7.17
C ASP A 122 22.81 -6.64 5.75
N ASN A 123 21.72 -7.08 5.09
CA ASN A 123 21.29 -6.50 3.81
C ASN A 123 21.00 -5.00 3.95
N LYS A 124 21.54 -4.21 3.02
CA LYS A 124 21.31 -2.78 2.91
C LYS A 124 19.99 -2.52 2.19
N VAL A 125 19.08 -1.84 2.87
CA VAL A 125 17.72 -1.58 2.39
C VAL A 125 17.58 -0.14 1.91
N ALA A 126 16.93 0.04 0.76
CA ALA A 126 16.49 1.33 0.27
C ALA A 126 14.97 1.48 0.31
N ILE A 127 14.49 2.66 0.73
CA ILE A 127 13.07 2.95 0.89
C ILE A 127 12.77 4.32 0.27
N GLY A 128 11.74 4.41 -0.57
CA GLY A 128 11.22 5.68 -1.08
C GLY A 128 10.79 6.62 0.06
N ASP A 129 10.95 7.92 -0.12
CA ASP A 129 10.55 8.93 0.88
C ASP A 129 9.91 10.14 0.18
N PRO A 130 8.62 10.45 0.40
CA PRO A 130 7.72 9.82 1.34
C PRO A 130 7.14 8.49 0.82
N VAL A 131 6.84 7.59 1.74
CA VAL A 131 6.13 6.34 1.43
C VAL A 131 5.37 5.81 2.65
N TYR A 132 4.57 4.76 2.45
CA TYR A 132 3.87 4.06 3.51
C TYR A 132 4.84 3.60 4.63
N PRO A 133 4.62 4.01 5.91
CA PRO A 133 5.62 3.86 6.97
C PRO A 133 5.91 2.42 7.39
N VAL A 134 5.09 1.43 6.98
CA VAL A 134 5.29 0.04 7.40
C VAL A 134 6.64 -0.51 6.95
N TYR A 135 7.15 -0.08 5.78
CA TYR A 135 8.43 -0.56 5.27
C TYR A 135 9.58 -0.12 6.17
N ASN A 136 9.54 1.13 6.62
CA ASN A 136 10.53 1.69 7.52
C ASN A 136 10.44 1.04 8.90
N ASP A 137 9.25 1.08 9.52
CA ASP A 137 9.07 0.67 10.91
C ASP A 137 9.38 -0.82 11.12
N THR A 138 9.06 -1.68 10.15
CA THR A 138 9.34 -3.12 10.26
C THR A 138 10.82 -3.45 10.10
N ASN A 139 11.56 -2.69 9.28
CA ASN A 139 13.02 -2.78 9.23
C ASN A 139 13.69 -2.31 10.53
N VAL A 140 13.12 -1.30 11.20
CA VAL A 140 13.57 -0.89 12.54
C VAL A 140 13.29 -2.00 13.55
N MET A 141 12.05 -2.51 13.62
CA MET A 141 11.61 -3.52 14.59
C MET A 141 12.40 -4.83 14.51
N ILE A 142 12.76 -5.27 13.30
CA ILE A 142 13.54 -6.50 13.10
C ILE A 142 15.04 -6.33 13.41
N GLY A 143 15.50 -5.09 13.62
CA GLY A 143 16.90 -4.81 14.00
C GLY A 143 17.84 -4.43 12.87
N ARG A 144 17.31 -4.03 11.71
CA ARG A 144 18.12 -3.69 10.53
C ARG A 144 18.72 -2.28 10.56
N SER A 145 18.25 -1.42 11.47
CA SER A 145 18.68 -0.02 11.53
C SER A 145 19.28 0.37 12.88
N GLY A 146 20.06 1.45 12.89
CA GLY A 146 20.46 2.17 14.10
C GLY A 146 19.38 3.15 14.58
N PRO A 147 19.71 4.08 15.51
CA PRO A 147 18.77 5.11 15.95
C PRO A 147 18.39 6.05 14.80
N ALA A 148 17.23 6.70 14.93
CA ALA A 148 16.87 7.79 14.03
C ALA A 148 17.65 9.07 14.33
N ASP A 149 17.98 9.83 13.29
CA ASP A 149 18.51 11.19 13.39
C ASP A 149 17.42 12.21 13.78
N GLU A 150 17.74 13.50 13.79
CA GLU A 150 16.78 14.58 14.11
C GLU A 150 15.69 14.74 13.05
N ARG A 151 15.95 14.29 11.81
CA ARG A 151 14.98 14.35 10.71
C ARG A 151 14.00 13.19 10.75
N GLY A 152 14.34 12.10 11.43
CA GLY A 152 13.55 10.87 11.50
C GLY A 152 14.05 9.75 10.58
N TYR A 153 15.24 9.91 9.97
CA TYR A 153 15.89 8.87 9.20
C TYR A 153 16.65 7.92 10.12
N TYR A 154 16.41 6.63 9.96
CA TYR A 154 17.10 5.59 10.73
C TYR A 154 18.43 5.23 10.08
N GLN A 155 19.50 5.23 10.88
CA GLN A 155 20.84 4.87 10.43
C GLN A 155 20.85 3.49 9.76
N GLY A 156 21.51 3.35 8.62
CA GLY A 156 21.64 2.08 7.87
C GLY A 156 20.56 1.86 6.81
N ILE A 157 19.49 2.66 6.79
CA ILE A 157 18.50 2.67 5.71
C ILE A 157 18.88 3.76 4.69
N VAL A 158 18.84 3.40 3.40
CA VAL A 158 19.03 4.34 2.29
C VAL A 158 17.68 4.93 1.93
N TYR A 159 17.44 6.19 2.27
CA TYR A 159 16.22 6.88 1.88
C TYR A 159 16.36 7.44 0.47
N LEU A 160 15.35 7.20 -0.36
CA LEU A 160 15.30 7.62 -1.76
C LEU A 160 14.25 8.72 -1.94
N PRO A 161 14.63 10.00 -1.98
CA PRO A 161 13.67 11.09 -2.07
C PRO A 161 12.81 11.03 -3.33
N CYS A 162 11.50 11.06 -3.14
CA CYS A 162 10.43 11.21 -4.11
C CYS A 162 9.95 12.66 -4.01
N THR A 163 10.37 13.51 -4.94
CA THR A 163 10.17 14.97 -4.88
C THR A 163 9.43 15.47 -6.11
N GLU A 164 8.92 16.70 -6.06
CA GLU A 164 8.35 17.34 -7.26
C GLU A 164 9.31 17.31 -8.44
N ALA A 165 10.60 17.54 -8.20
CA ALA A 165 11.64 17.62 -9.23
C ALA A 165 11.87 16.30 -9.99
N ASN A 166 11.58 15.15 -9.37
CA ASN A 166 11.70 13.84 -10.01
C ASN A 166 10.34 13.17 -10.28
N GLY A 167 9.25 13.92 -10.19
CA GLY A 167 7.89 13.40 -10.41
C GLY A 167 7.44 12.41 -9.33
N PHE A 168 7.98 12.53 -8.11
CA PHE A 168 7.70 11.66 -6.97
C PHE A 168 7.98 10.17 -7.21
N PHE A 169 9.02 9.87 -7.98
CA PHE A 169 9.51 8.51 -8.14
C PHE A 169 11.03 8.49 -8.02
N PRO A 170 11.60 7.60 -7.18
CA PRO A 170 13.00 7.68 -6.84
C PRO A 170 13.88 7.22 -8.00
N SER A 171 15.02 7.89 -8.16
CA SER A 171 16.11 7.41 -9.00
C SER A 171 16.88 6.31 -8.30
N VAL A 172 17.55 5.45 -9.08
CA VAL A 172 18.46 4.44 -8.53
C VAL A 172 19.59 5.11 -7.72
N PRO A 173 19.97 4.57 -6.55
CA PRO A 173 21.03 5.14 -5.73
C PRO A 173 22.40 4.96 -6.40
N LYS A 174 23.34 5.84 -6.05
CA LYS A 174 24.75 5.69 -6.47
C LYS A 174 25.44 4.55 -5.74
N GLU A 175 25.07 4.33 -4.49
CA GLU A 175 25.57 3.23 -3.69
C GLU A 175 24.76 1.96 -3.93
N LYS A 176 25.43 0.81 -3.91
CA LYS A 176 24.75 -0.49 -3.99
C LYS A 176 23.84 -0.69 -2.77
N VAL A 177 22.66 -1.22 -3.04
CA VAL A 177 21.67 -1.69 -2.04
C VAL A 177 21.22 -3.08 -2.43
N ASP A 178 20.86 -3.89 -1.44
CA ASP A 178 20.52 -5.31 -1.64
C ASP A 178 18.99 -5.52 -1.76
N ILE A 179 18.21 -4.64 -1.13
CA ILE A 179 16.75 -4.68 -1.15
C ILE A 179 16.22 -3.26 -1.39
N VAL A 180 15.23 -3.09 -2.26
CA VAL A 180 14.57 -1.80 -2.49
C VAL A 180 13.05 -1.93 -2.41
N TYR A 181 12.42 -1.03 -1.66
CA TYR A 181 10.96 -0.88 -1.61
C TYR A 181 10.51 0.17 -2.63
N LEU A 182 9.67 -0.24 -3.58
CA LEU A 182 9.01 0.63 -4.54
C LEU A 182 7.49 0.47 -4.38
N CYS A 183 6.75 1.57 -4.32
CA CYS A 183 5.30 1.57 -4.21
C CYS A 183 4.71 2.36 -5.38
N SER A 184 3.91 1.70 -6.22
CA SER A 184 3.33 2.29 -7.43
C SER A 184 1.98 1.64 -7.75
N PRO A 185 0.85 2.39 -7.69
CA PRO A 185 0.77 3.80 -7.32
C PRO A 185 1.23 4.08 -5.88
N ASN A 186 1.98 5.17 -5.70
CA ASN A 186 2.59 5.50 -4.42
C ASN A 186 1.55 6.01 -3.40
N ASN A 187 1.64 5.49 -2.18
CA ASN A 187 1.04 6.12 -1.00
C ASN A 187 2.17 6.82 -0.22
N PRO A 188 2.18 8.16 -0.08
CA PRO A 188 1.01 9.06 -0.15
C PRO A 188 0.80 9.85 -1.45
N THR A 189 1.77 9.87 -2.36
CA THR A 189 1.82 10.91 -3.41
C THR A 189 0.79 10.72 -4.52
N GLY A 190 0.27 9.50 -4.67
CA GLY A 190 -0.69 9.11 -5.71
C GLY A 190 -0.09 9.07 -7.12
N THR A 191 1.23 9.16 -7.25
CA THR A 191 1.94 9.06 -8.53
C THR A 191 2.20 7.60 -8.92
N VAL A 192 2.48 7.36 -10.20
CA VAL A 192 2.70 6.03 -10.75
C VAL A 192 4.01 6.03 -11.52
N ALA A 193 4.78 4.96 -11.34
CA ALA A 193 6.02 4.76 -12.05
C ALA A 193 5.75 4.52 -13.54
N THR A 194 6.51 5.21 -14.39
CA THR A 194 6.52 4.92 -15.84
C THR A 194 7.22 3.59 -16.13
N LYS A 195 6.92 3.00 -17.30
CA LYS A 195 7.63 1.81 -17.79
C LYS A 195 9.16 2.01 -17.83
N ALA A 196 9.62 3.18 -18.23
CA ALA A 196 11.05 3.51 -18.29
C ALA A 196 11.70 3.58 -16.89
N GLN A 197 11.02 4.18 -15.92
CA GLN A 197 11.48 4.22 -14.53
C GLN A 197 11.56 2.82 -13.92
N LEU A 198 10.54 1.98 -14.12
CA LEU A 198 10.57 0.60 -13.63
C LEU A 198 11.65 -0.23 -14.34
N LYS A 199 11.86 -0.03 -15.65
CA LYS A 199 12.95 -0.68 -16.38
C LYS A 199 14.32 -0.32 -15.81
N GLY A 200 14.55 0.95 -15.48
CA GLY A 200 15.80 1.39 -14.83
C GLY A 200 16.05 0.69 -13.49
N TRP A 201 15.01 0.49 -12.68
CA TRP A 201 15.12 -0.26 -11.43
C TRP A 201 15.35 -1.75 -11.62
N VAL A 202 14.66 -2.39 -12.58
CA VAL A 202 14.87 -3.80 -12.92
C VAL A 202 16.30 -4.02 -13.41
N ASP A 203 16.81 -3.15 -14.29
CA ASP A 203 18.19 -3.23 -14.78
C ASP A 203 19.21 -3.06 -13.65
N TYR A 204 18.98 -2.08 -12.78
CA TYR A 204 19.80 -1.89 -11.58
C TYR A 204 19.79 -3.14 -10.68
N ALA A 205 18.61 -3.71 -10.42
CA ALA A 205 18.47 -4.87 -9.54
C ALA A 205 19.18 -6.10 -10.10
N LEU A 206 19.03 -6.36 -11.41
CA LEU A 206 19.73 -7.44 -12.10
C LEU A 206 21.25 -7.24 -12.10
N ALA A 207 21.73 -6.01 -12.30
CA ALA A 207 23.16 -5.70 -12.32
C ALA A 207 23.81 -5.79 -10.93
N ASN A 208 23.05 -5.59 -9.86
CA ASN A 208 23.55 -5.52 -8.49
C ASN A 208 23.20 -6.75 -7.64
N ASP A 209 22.54 -7.77 -8.19
CA ASP A 209 21.92 -8.86 -7.42
C ASP A 209 21.00 -8.33 -6.29
N ALA A 210 20.26 -7.25 -6.56
CA ALA A 210 19.31 -6.67 -5.60
C ALA A 210 17.90 -7.24 -5.80
N VAL A 211 17.10 -7.19 -4.74
CA VAL A 211 15.69 -7.61 -4.76
C VAL A 211 14.77 -6.38 -4.66
N ILE A 212 13.83 -6.29 -5.58
CA ILE A 212 12.77 -5.28 -5.57
C ILE A 212 11.57 -5.84 -4.82
N PHE A 213 11.13 -5.10 -3.81
CA PHE A 213 9.83 -5.24 -3.19
C PHE A 213 8.89 -4.21 -3.80
N PHE A 214 8.00 -4.67 -4.67
CA PHE A 214 7.08 -3.83 -5.42
C PHE A 214 5.67 -3.90 -4.82
N ASP A 215 5.24 -2.83 -4.16
CA ASP A 215 3.88 -2.72 -3.63
C ASP A 215 2.94 -2.09 -4.68
N ALA A 216 2.04 -2.93 -5.20
CA ALA A 216 1.03 -2.61 -6.20
C ALA A 216 -0.39 -2.60 -5.60
N ALA A 217 -0.54 -2.33 -4.30
CA ALA A 217 -1.84 -2.36 -3.62
C ALA A 217 -2.92 -1.42 -4.20
N TYR A 218 -2.53 -0.43 -5.01
CA TYR A 218 -3.42 0.54 -5.65
C TYR A 218 -3.54 0.36 -7.18
N GLU A 219 -3.02 -0.72 -7.76
CA GLU A 219 -2.97 -0.90 -9.23
C GLU A 219 -4.34 -0.76 -9.91
N ALA A 220 -5.42 -1.23 -9.25
CA ALA A 220 -6.77 -1.17 -9.79
C ALA A 220 -7.30 0.27 -9.99
N PHE A 221 -6.66 1.26 -9.36
CA PHE A 221 -7.01 2.68 -9.46
C PHE A 221 -6.28 3.39 -10.61
N ILE A 222 -5.35 2.72 -11.31
CA ILE A 222 -4.68 3.29 -12.48
C ILE A 222 -5.70 3.49 -13.60
N THR A 223 -5.92 4.74 -14.01
CA THR A 223 -6.87 5.10 -15.07
C THR A 223 -6.19 5.26 -16.42
N GLU A 224 -4.91 5.61 -16.43
CA GLU A 224 -4.17 5.86 -17.67
C GLU A 224 -3.47 4.58 -18.16
N PRO A 225 -3.78 4.09 -19.38
CA PRO A 225 -3.32 2.78 -19.88
C PRO A 225 -1.81 2.70 -20.15
N ARG A 226 -1.11 3.84 -20.16
CA ARG A 226 0.35 3.90 -20.38
C ARG A 226 1.18 3.44 -19.19
N TYR A 227 0.58 3.37 -17.99
CA TYR A 227 1.30 3.00 -16.78
C TYR A 227 1.18 1.50 -16.51
N PRO A 228 2.30 0.83 -16.15
CA PRO A 228 2.25 -0.54 -15.69
C PRO A 228 1.41 -0.69 -14.41
N ARG A 229 0.63 -1.76 -14.36
CA ARG A 229 -0.13 -2.23 -13.18
C ARG A 229 0.62 -3.31 -12.41
N SER A 230 1.57 -3.98 -13.07
CA SER A 230 2.48 -4.96 -12.45
C SER A 230 3.94 -4.64 -12.80
N ILE A 231 4.85 -4.94 -11.87
CA ILE A 231 6.29 -4.93 -12.17
C ILE A 231 6.65 -5.98 -13.22
N TYR A 232 5.86 -7.05 -13.35
CA TYR A 232 6.12 -8.14 -14.28
C TYR A 232 5.79 -7.83 -15.74
N GLU A 233 5.22 -6.65 -16.03
CA GLU A 233 5.15 -6.09 -17.39
C GLU A 233 6.54 -5.62 -17.89
N ILE A 234 7.52 -5.56 -16.99
CA ILE A 234 8.90 -5.19 -17.28
C ILE A 234 9.72 -6.46 -17.47
N GLU A 235 10.35 -6.57 -18.64
CA GLU A 235 11.23 -7.68 -18.97
C GLU A 235 12.35 -7.84 -17.92
N GLY A 236 12.54 -9.07 -17.44
CA GLY A 236 13.53 -9.41 -16.44
C GLY A 236 13.07 -9.30 -14.98
N ALA A 237 11.94 -8.63 -14.71
CA ALA A 237 11.44 -8.42 -13.34
C ALA A 237 11.23 -9.73 -12.55
N LYS A 238 10.80 -10.81 -13.21
CA LYS A 238 10.62 -12.14 -12.57
C LYS A 238 11.91 -12.77 -12.02
N ARG A 239 13.08 -12.17 -12.26
CA ARG A 239 14.37 -12.61 -11.67
C ARG A 239 14.81 -11.79 -10.46
N CYS A 240 14.17 -10.65 -10.20
CA CYS A 240 14.61 -9.72 -9.16
C CYS A 240 13.49 -9.06 -8.36
N ALA A 241 12.20 -9.29 -8.66
CA ALA A 241 11.10 -8.59 -8.00
C ALA A 241 10.12 -9.56 -7.31
N VAL A 242 9.68 -9.16 -6.11
CA VAL A 242 8.52 -9.69 -5.39
C VAL A 242 7.44 -8.62 -5.42
N GLU A 243 6.22 -8.99 -5.80
CA GLU A 243 5.09 -8.05 -5.92
C GLU A 243 4.07 -8.31 -4.80
N PHE A 244 3.58 -7.25 -4.16
CA PHE A 244 2.52 -7.28 -3.17
C PHE A 244 1.26 -6.63 -3.75
N ARG A 245 0.11 -7.28 -3.62
CA ARG A 245 -1.20 -6.72 -3.97
C ARG A 245 -2.18 -6.87 -2.82
N SER A 246 -3.28 -6.11 -2.88
CA SER A 246 -4.30 -6.12 -1.83
C SER A 246 -5.70 -5.98 -2.40
N PHE A 247 -6.65 -6.72 -1.83
CA PHE A 247 -8.07 -6.53 -2.08
C PHE A 247 -8.66 -5.41 -1.22
N SER A 248 -7.93 -4.92 -0.21
CA SER A 248 -8.47 -4.00 0.78
C SER A 248 -9.01 -2.72 0.16
N LYS A 249 -8.30 -2.16 -0.83
CA LYS A 249 -8.72 -0.92 -1.50
C LYS A 249 -9.49 -1.20 -2.79
N THR A 250 -9.10 -2.22 -3.54
CA THR A 250 -9.76 -2.62 -4.79
C THR A 250 -11.21 -3.05 -4.55
N ALA A 251 -11.46 -3.97 -3.62
CA ALA A 251 -12.76 -4.61 -3.41
C ALA A 251 -13.41 -4.27 -2.05
N GLY A 252 -12.81 -3.35 -1.29
CA GLY A 252 -13.32 -2.92 0.02
C GLY A 252 -13.00 -3.87 1.18
N PHE A 253 -11.98 -4.74 1.03
CA PHE A 253 -11.64 -5.77 2.03
C PHE A 253 -10.81 -5.20 3.22
N THR A 254 -11.03 -3.94 3.62
CA THR A 254 -10.31 -3.36 4.77
C THR A 254 -10.74 -4.01 6.09
N GLY A 255 -12.01 -4.42 6.20
CA GLY A 255 -12.52 -5.25 7.29
C GLY A 255 -12.37 -6.77 7.04
N VAL A 256 -12.39 -7.20 5.77
CA VAL A 256 -12.43 -8.62 5.38
C VAL A 256 -11.06 -9.30 5.36
N ARG A 257 -9.99 -8.56 5.05
CA ARG A 257 -8.59 -9.02 5.06
C ARG A 257 -8.26 -10.11 4.03
N CYS A 258 -7.90 -9.68 2.81
CA CYS A 258 -7.31 -10.53 1.79
C CYS A 258 -6.29 -9.74 0.94
N ALA A 259 -5.20 -10.39 0.59
CA ALA A 259 -4.10 -9.87 -0.21
C ALA A 259 -3.37 -11.03 -0.89
N LEU A 260 -2.37 -10.70 -1.71
CA LEU A 260 -1.46 -11.68 -2.27
C LEU A 260 -0.03 -11.14 -2.35
N THR A 261 0.92 -12.05 -2.26
CA THR A 261 2.31 -11.85 -2.64
C THR A 261 2.64 -12.76 -3.82
N VAL A 262 3.26 -12.21 -4.86
CA VAL A 262 3.84 -12.98 -5.96
C VAL A 262 5.34 -13.06 -5.74
N VAL A 263 5.84 -14.28 -5.53
CA VAL A 263 7.27 -14.59 -5.39
C VAL A 263 7.66 -15.52 -6.55
N PRO A 264 8.15 -14.97 -7.68
CA PRO A 264 8.51 -15.79 -8.82
C PRO A 264 9.60 -16.80 -8.49
N GLU A 265 9.55 -17.97 -9.12
CA GLU A 265 10.55 -19.02 -8.90
C GLU A 265 11.95 -18.59 -9.36
N GLY A 266 12.01 -17.62 -10.28
CA GLY A 266 13.26 -17.05 -10.80
C GLY A 266 13.97 -16.09 -9.84
N VAL A 267 13.36 -15.66 -8.74
CA VAL A 267 14.00 -14.73 -7.80
C VAL A 267 14.88 -15.49 -6.81
N THR A 268 16.16 -15.13 -6.77
CA THR A 268 17.14 -15.73 -5.87
C THR A 268 17.85 -14.68 -5.03
N ALA A 269 18.23 -15.03 -3.80
CA ALA A 269 19.20 -14.30 -2.98
C ALA A 269 20.43 -15.18 -2.71
N ARG A 270 21.46 -14.62 -2.06
CA ARG A 270 22.71 -15.33 -1.76
C ARG A 270 22.84 -15.66 -0.27
N THR A 271 23.41 -16.82 0.03
CA THR A 271 23.92 -17.13 1.38
C THR A 271 25.21 -16.36 1.66
N ALA A 272 25.68 -16.39 2.90
CA ALA A 272 26.99 -15.82 3.27
C ALA A 272 28.17 -16.44 2.49
N THR A 273 28.01 -17.67 1.99
CA THR A 273 29.02 -18.37 1.16
C THR A 273 28.84 -18.14 -0.35
N GLY A 274 27.83 -17.37 -0.76
CA GLY A 274 27.58 -16.99 -2.16
C GLY A 274 26.65 -17.91 -2.94
N GLU A 275 26.13 -18.98 -2.34
CA GLU A 275 25.16 -19.91 -2.96
C GLU A 275 23.85 -19.19 -3.25
N ARG A 276 23.27 -19.42 -4.45
CA ARG A 276 21.96 -18.87 -4.82
C ARG A 276 20.82 -19.72 -4.25
N VAL A 277 19.94 -19.09 -3.50
CA VAL A 277 18.75 -19.70 -2.90
C VAL A 277 17.49 -19.04 -3.46
N HIS A 278 16.52 -19.85 -3.87
CA HIS A 278 15.24 -19.37 -4.38
C HIS A 278 14.37 -18.80 -3.27
N LEU A 279 13.97 -17.53 -3.40
CA LEU A 279 13.13 -16.87 -2.39
C LEU A 279 11.76 -17.52 -2.26
N ASN A 280 11.19 -18.03 -3.36
CA ASN A 280 9.90 -18.72 -3.35
C ASN A 280 9.87 -19.87 -2.32
N LYS A 281 10.95 -20.67 -2.24
CA LYS A 281 11.05 -21.79 -1.27
C LYS A 281 11.10 -21.30 0.17
N LEU A 282 11.87 -20.25 0.44
CA LEU A 282 11.97 -19.66 1.78
C LEU A 282 10.64 -19.03 2.20
N TRP A 283 9.99 -18.30 1.30
CA TRP A 283 8.68 -17.70 1.56
C TRP A 283 7.61 -18.75 1.79
N ASN A 284 7.57 -19.81 0.99
CA ASN A 284 6.67 -20.94 1.21
C ASN A 284 6.90 -21.57 2.59
N ARG A 285 8.16 -21.83 2.98
CA ARG A 285 8.46 -22.39 4.31
C ARG A 285 8.03 -21.44 5.44
N ARG A 286 8.22 -20.13 5.26
CA ARG A 286 7.77 -19.13 6.22
C ARG A 286 6.25 -19.17 6.36
N GLN A 287 5.51 -19.15 5.25
CA GLN A 287 4.05 -19.15 5.27
C GLN A 287 3.52 -20.41 5.94
N THR A 288 3.99 -21.59 5.57
CA THR A 288 3.52 -22.86 6.15
C THR A 288 3.93 -23.08 7.61
N THR A 289 4.77 -22.21 8.18
CA THR A 289 5.22 -22.31 9.58
C THR A 289 4.59 -21.24 10.47
N LYS A 290 4.41 -20.02 9.95
CA LYS A 290 3.99 -18.84 10.72
C LYS A 290 2.59 -18.34 10.36
N PHE A 291 1.89 -18.97 9.41
CA PHE A 291 0.59 -18.54 8.92
C PHE A 291 -0.32 -19.73 8.62
N ASN A 292 -1.56 -19.68 9.10
CA ASN A 292 -2.53 -20.77 8.95
C ASN A 292 -3.47 -20.58 7.73
N GLY A 293 -3.11 -19.69 6.80
CA GLY A 293 -3.90 -19.40 5.61
C GLY A 293 -5.05 -18.40 5.84
N VAL A 294 -5.52 -17.81 4.75
CA VAL A 294 -6.76 -17.00 4.74
C VAL A 294 -7.97 -17.93 4.74
N SER A 295 -9.01 -17.59 5.49
CA SER A 295 -10.19 -18.46 5.61
C SER A 295 -10.89 -18.69 4.27
N TYR A 296 -11.51 -19.87 4.15
CA TYR A 296 -12.22 -20.28 2.94
C TYR A 296 -13.29 -19.27 2.46
N PRO A 297 -14.18 -18.73 3.32
CA PRO A 297 -15.19 -17.76 2.87
C PRO A 297 -14.60 -16.46 2.34
N VAL A 298 -13.48 -16.01 2.92
CA VAL A 298 -12.77 -14.81 2.44
C VAL A 298 -12.16 -15.06 1.06
N GLN A 299 -11.57 -16.24 0.83
CA GLN A 299 -11.01 -16.57 -0.48
C GLN A 299 -12.10 -16.76 -1.54
N LYS A 300 -13.26 -17.33 -1.19
CA LYS A 300 -14.44 -17.41 -2.08
C LYS A 300 -14.99 -16.04 -2.45
N ALA A 301 -15.09 -15.14 -1.47
CA ALA A 301 -15.47 -13.77 -1.74
C ALA A 301 -14.44 -13.03 -2.61
N ALA A 302 -13.14 -13.27 -2.41
CA ALA A 302 -12.08 -12.71 -3.24
C ALA A 302 -12.09 -13.26 -4.67
N GLU A 303 -12.44 -14.53 -4.88
CA GLU A 303 -12.66 -15.13 -6.21
C GLU A 303 -13.80 -14.40 -6.93
N ALA A 304 -14.92 -14.19 -6.23
CA ALA A 304 -16.09 -13.52 -6.78
C ALA A 304 -15.83 -12.08 -7.25
N VAL A 305 -14.81 -11.39 -6.72
CA VAL A 305 -14.38 -10.06 -7.22
C VAL A 305 -14.07 -10.08 -8.72
N TYR A 306 -13.57 -11.20 -9.24
CA TYR A 306 -13.17 -11.34 -10.65
C TYR A 306 -14.20 -12.08 -11.51
N SER A 307 -15.37 -12.41 -10.97
CA SER A 307 -16.53 -12.78 -11.80
C SER A 307 -16.99 -11.59 -12.64
N ASP A 308 -17.70 -11.82 -13.74
CA ASP A 308 -18.18 -10.73 -14.61
C ASP A 308 -19.00 -9.68 -13.82
N GLU A 309 -19.91 -10.15 -12.97
CA GLU A 309 -20.74 -9.28 -12.15
C GLU A 309 -19.96 -8.65 -10.99
N GLY A 310 -19.12 -9.41 -10.29
CA GLY A 310 -18.31 -8.90 -9.20
C GLY A 310 -17.30 -7.86 -9.65
N TRP A 311 -16.68 -8.04 -10.81
CA TRP A 311 -15.73 -7.07 -11.36
C TRP A 311 -16.45 -5.79 -11.79
N ARG A 312 -17.60 -5.90 -12.46
CA ARG A 312 -18.44 -4.75 -12.83
C ARG A 312 -18.83 -3.91 -11.60
N GLN A 313 -19.30 -4.56 -10.54
CA GLN A 313 -19.68 -3.89 -9.29
C GLN A 313 -18.47 -3.27 -8.57
N THR A 314 -17.36 -4.01 -8.47
CA THR A 314 -16.11 -3.52 -7.88
C THR A 314 -15.58 -2.30 -8.63
N LYS A 315 -15.58 -2.35 -9.96
CA LYS A 315 -15.13 -1.25 -10.81
C LYS A 315 -16.00 0.00 -10.63
N ALA A 316 -17.31 -0.14 -10.46
CA ALA A 316 -18.18 1.00 -10.16
C ALA A 316 -17.82 1.70 -8.83
N ILE A 317 -17.40 0.95 -7.81
CA ILE A 317 -16.92 1.50 -6.54
C ILE A 317 -15.57 2.21 -6.73
N VAL A 318 -14.63 1.60 -7.46
CA VAL A 318 -13.35 2.23 -7.81
C VAL A 318 -13.59 3.54 -8.57
N ASP A 319 -14.49 3.54 -9.56
CA ASP A 319 -14.84 4.72 -10.36
C ASP A 319 -15.50 5.82 -9.51
N HIS A 320 -16.32 5.46 -8.53
CA HIS A 320 -16.86 6.42 -7.56
C HIS A 320 -15.73 7.13 -6.80
N TYR A 321 -14.75 6.38 -6.30
CA TYR A 321 -13.60 6.95 -5.58
C TYR A 321 -12.68 7.77 -6.48
N MET A 322 -12.48 7.37 -7.74
CA MET A 322 -11.72 8.18 -8.68
C MET A 322 -12.48 9.46 -9.10
N GLY A 323 -13.82 9.40 -9.13
CA GLY A 323 -14.66 10.59 -9.26
C GLY A 323 -14.52 11.54 -8.07
N ASN A 324 -14.45 11.01 -6.85
CA ASN A 324 -14.12 11.83 -5.67
C ASN A 324 -12.72 12.43 -5.77
N ALA A 325 -11.74 11.65 -6.23
CA ALA A 325 -10.37 12.11 -6.38
C ALA A 325 -10.28 13.29 -7.36
N LYS A 326 -11.02 13.20 -8.47
CA LYS A 326 -11.20 14.29 -9.45
C LYS A 326 -11.80 15.54 -8.81
N ILE A 327 -12.88 15.41 -8.04
CA ILE A 327 -13.53 16.56 -7.36
C ILE A 327 -12.56 17.26 -6.41
N ILE A 328 -11.81 16.51 -5.60
CA ILE A 328 -10.81 17.08 -4.69
C ILE A 328 -9.72 17.79 -5.49
N ARG A 329 -9.15 17.11 -6.49
CA ARG A 329 -8.06 17.63 -7.30
C ARG A 329 -8.46 18.91 -8.04
N GLU A 330 -9.56 18.89 -8.79
CA GLU A 330 -10.00 20.05 -9.58
C GLU A 330 -10.45 21.19 -8.67
N GLY A 331 -11.31 20.91 -7.69
CA GLY A 331 -11.87 21.95 -6.83
C GLY A 331 -10.83 22.68 -5.96
N LEU A 332 -9.76 21.98 -5.54
CA LEU A 332 -8.66 22.60 -4.80
C LEU A 332 -7.63 23.26 -5.74
N SER A 333 -7.44 22.75 -6.96
CA SER A 333 -6.59 23.42 -7.97
C SER A 333 -7.17 24.77 -8.36
N ASP A 334 -8.49 24.85 -8.54
CA ASP A 334 -9.23 26.09 -8.79
C ASP A 334 -9.12 27.11 -7.65
N ALA A 335 -8.72 26.66 -6.46
CA ALA A 335 -8.44 27.50 -5.29
C ALA A 335 -6.98 27.98 -5.23
N GLY A 336 -6.16 27.69 -6.24
CA GLY A 336 -4.74 28.06 -6.30
C GLY A 336 -3.81 27.12 -5.54
N LEU A 337 -4.29 25.96 -5.07
CA LEU A 337 -3.45 24.98 -4.39
C LEU A 337 -2.69 24.11 -5.40
N THR A 338 -1.44 23.76 -5.05
CA THR A 338 -0.60 22.90 -5.89
C THR A 338 -0.81 21.43 -5.50
N LEU A 339 -1.25 20.60 -6.46
CA LEU A 339 -1.70 19.22 -6.20
C LEU A 339 -1.09 18.20 -7.17
N TYR A 340 -0.74 17.05 -6.62
CA TYR A 340 -0.26 15.85 -7.31
C TYR A 340 -1.18 14.66 -6.99
N GLY A 341 -0.99 13.56 -7.73
CA GLY A 341 -1.84 12.38 -7.59
C GLY A 341 -3.31 12.66 -7.97
N GLY A 342 -4.21 11.81 -7.50
CA GLY A 342 -5.66 11.90 -7.75
C GLY A 342 -6.12 11.50 -9.15
N VAL A 343 -5.21 11.00 -10.00
CA VAL A 343 -5.51 10.54 -11.37
C VAL A 343 -5.43 9.02 -11.47
N ASN A 344 -4.43 8.40 -10.84
CA ASN A 344 -4.20 6.96 -10.89
C ASN A 344 -4.17 6.31 -9.49
N ALA A 345 -4.59 7.07 -8.48
CA ALA A 345 -4.67 6.63 -7.11
C ALA A 345 -5.78 7.44 -6.39
N PRO A 346 -6.40 6.86 -5.35
CA PRO A 346 -7.45 7.52 -4.57
C PRO A 346 -6.86 8.48 -3.52
N TYR A 347 -5.69 9.07 -3.79
CA TYR A 347 -4.99 10.00 -2.92
C TYR A 347 -4.56 11.25 -3.68
N ILE A 348 -4.78 12.39 -3.06
CA ILE A 348 -4.34 13.70 -3.54
C ILE A 348 -3.21 14.16 -2.63
N TRP A 349 -2.11 14.54 -3.24
CA TRP A 349 -0.93 15.03 -2.54
C TRP A 349 -0.80 16.53 -2.74
N LEU A 350 -1.09 17.27 -1.67
CA LEU A 350 -1.16 18.72 -1.65
C LEU A 350 0.13 19.29 -1.10
N LYS A 351 0.72 20.27 -1.79
CA LYS A 351 1.81 21.09 -1.24
C LYS A 351 1.21 22.17 -0.35
N THR A 352 1.68 22.26 0.90
CA THR A 352 1.12 23.22 1.85
C THR A 352 1.39 24.66 1.38
N PRO A 353 0.40 25.57 1.47
CA PRO A 353 0.57 26.94 1.02
C PRO A 353 1.49 27.71 1.97
N GLY A 354 2.27 28.66 1.44
CA GLY A 354 3.05 29.60 2.23
C GLY A 354 4.15 29.00 3.11
N GLY A 355 4.60 27.77 2.84
CA GLY A 355 5.65 27.11 3.62
C GLY A 355 5.19 26.64 5.01
N VAL A 356 3.88 26.55 5.25
CA VAL A 356 3.31 26.01 6.49
C VAL A 356 3.73 24.55 6.66
N SER A 357 4.10 24.14 7.87
CA SER A 357 4.47 22.74 8.13
C SER A 357 3.30 21.79 7.90
N SER A 358 3.58 20.51 7.66
CA SER A 358 2.55 19.49 7.47
C SER A 358 1.58 19.39 8.65
N TRP A 359 2.09 19.51 9.89
CA TRP A 359 1.29 19.44 11.11
C TRP A 359 0.53 20.73 11.41
N ASP A 360 1.13 21.90 11.16
CA ASP A 360 0.40 23.16 11.30
C ASP A 360 -0.74 23.24 10.27
N PHE A 361 -0.52 22.74 9.06
CA PHE A 361 -1.57 22.65 8.04
C PHE A 361 -2.67 21.65 8.43
N PHE A 362 -2.31 20.54 9.09
CA PHE A 362 -3.29 19.61 9.66
C PHE A 362 -4.17 20.30 10.71
N ASP A 363 -3.55 21.01 11.66
CA ASP A 363 -4.28 21.69 12.73
C ASP A 363 -5.16 22.82 12.16
N ARG A 364 -4.67 23.55 11.14
CA ARG A 364 -5.44 24.56 10.41
C ARG A 364 -6.67 23.98 9.71
N LEU A 365 -6.53 22.90 8.93
CA LEU A 365 -7.66 22.25 8.28
C LEU A 365 -8.69 21.68 9.26
N LEU A 366 -8.22 21.11 10.37
CA LEU A 366 -9.11 20.57 11.39
C LEU A 366 -9.91 21.68 12.08
N THR A 367 -9.26 22.79 12.41
CA THR A 367 -9.88 23.90 13.16
C THR A 367 -10.73 24.81 12.29
N GLU A 368 -10.25 25.20 11.11
CA GLU A 368 -10.93 26.18 10.24
C GLU A 368 -11.92 25.52 9.27
N CYS A 369 -11.64 24.30 8.82
CA CYS A 369 -12.46 23.61 7.81
C CYS A 369 -13.24 22.42 8.37
N HIS A 370 -12.90 21.93 9.57
CA HIS A 370 -13.40 20.66 10.10
C HIS A 370 -13.13 19.49 9.15
N VAL A 371 -12.00 19.53 8.43
CA VAL A 371 -11.57 18.48 7.50
C VAL A 371 -10.31 17.82 8.04
N VAL A 372 -10.31 16.49 8.07
CA VAL A 372 -9.15 15.68 8.47
C VAL A 372 -8.50 15.13 7.22
N GLY A 373 -7.20 15.34 7.06
CA GLY A 373 -6.36 14.59 6.13
C GLY A 373 -5.19 13.94 6.86
N THR A 374 -4.04 13.84 6.22
CA THR A 374 -2.84 13.25 6.82
C THR A 374 -1.63 14.15 6.57
N PRO A 375 -0.92 14.62 7.62
CA PRO A 375 0.28 15.43 7.49
C PRO A 375 1.37 14.64 6.76
N GLY A 376 1.99 15.28 5.78
CA GLY A 376 2.93 14.63 4.89
C GLY A 376 4.19 14.10 5.58
N SER A 377 4.71 14.80 6.61
CA SER A 377 5.86 14.32 7.39
C SER A 377 5.63 13.02 8.15
N GLY A 378 4.37 12.58 8.29
CA GLY A 378 4.05 11.24 8.76
C GLY A 378 4.51 10.10 7.85
N PHE A 379 4.76 10.38 6.57
CA PHE A 379 5.21 9.42 5.56
C PHE A 379 6.74 9.44 5.35
N GLY A 380 7.45 10.25 6.13
CA GLY A 380 8.88 10.44 6.05
C GLY A 380 9.27 11.90 5.85
N PRO A 381 10.56 12.23 6.01
CA PRO A 381 11.04 13.61 6.02
C PRO A 381 10.84 14.36 4.70
N SER A 382 10.86 13.68 3.55
CA SER A 382 10.56 14.34 2.26
C SER A 382 9.06 14.61 2.07
N GLY A 383 8.22 14.17 3.00
CA GLY A 383 6.81 14.54 3.06
C GLY A 383 6.52 15.83 3.81
N GLU A 384 7.49 16.43 4.49
CA GLU A 384 7.31 17.72 5.17
C GLU A 384 6.97 18.83 4.15
N GLY A 385 6.08 19.76 4.52
CA GLY A 385 5.53 20.75 3.59
C GLY A 385 4.49 20.18 2.61
N PHE A 386 4.02 18.96 2.85
CA PHE A 386 2.91 18.36 2.09
C PHE A 386 1.82 17.78 2.98
N PHE A 387 0.69 17.43 2.36
CA PHE A 387 -0.49 16.89 3.01
C PHE A 387 -1.24 15.93 2.09
N ARG A 388 -1.74 14.82 2.62
CA ARG A 388 -2.53 13.85 1.86
C ARG A 388 -4.02 13.98 2.17
N LEU A 389 -4.83 14.04 1.12
CA LEU A 389 -6.28 13.85 1.18
C LEU A 389 -6.67 12.54 0.51
N SER A 390 -7.51 11.76 1.20
CA SER A 390 -8.10 10.53 0.68
C SER A 390 -9.39 10.80 -0.09
N ALA A 391 -9.55 10.12 -1.22
CA ALA A 391 -10.79 10.11 -1.99
C ALA A 391 -11.83 9.08 -1.50
N PHE A 392 -11.45 8.21 -0.56
CA PHE A 392 -12.38 7.30 0.09
C PHE A 392 -13.37 8.06 0.99
N GLY A 393 -14.60 8.18 0.52
CA GLY A 393 -15.66 8.95 1.17
C GLY A 393 -16.98 8.92 0.41
N ASN A 394 -18.06 9.31 1.10
CA ASN A 394 -19.30 9.66 0.43
C ASN A 394 -19.09 10.94 -0.41
N ARG A 395 -19.66 10.97 -1.62
CA ARG A 395 -19.59 12.10 -2.56
C ARG A 395 -19.95 13.42 -1.90
N ASP A 396 -21.03 13.47 -1.13
CA ASP A 396 -21.52 14.71 -0.51
C ASP A 396 -20.51 15.27 0.50
N ASN A 397 -19.91 14.39 1.31
CA ASN A 397 -18.86 14.79 2.24
C ASN A 397 -17.60 15.26 1.52
N VAL A 398 -17.27 14.67 0.37
CA VAL A 398 -16.13 15.11 -0.44
C VAL A 398 -16.37 16.49 -1.03
N THR A 399 -17.53 16.72 -1.63
CA THR A 399 -17.92 18.03 -2.18
C THR A 399 -17.93 19.11 -1.09
N GLU A 400 -18.59 18.82 0.04
CA GLU A 400 -18.64 19.73 1.21
C GLU A 400 -17.24 20.04 1.75
N ALA A 401 -16.35 19.04 1.86
CA ALA A 401 -14.98 19.27 2.32
C ALA A 401 -14.22 20.21 1.37
N VAL A 402 -14.35 20.00 0.06
CA VAL A 402 -13.73 20.89 -0.95
C VAL A 402 -14.27 22.31 -0.82
N GLU A 403 -15.58 22.49 -0.69
CA GLU A 403 -16.21 23.81 -0.52
C GLU A 403 -15.71 24.53 0.75
N ARG A 404 -15.62 23.82 1.88
CA ARG A 404 -15.08 24.38 3.13
C ARG A 404 -13.64 24.82 2.98
N ILE A 405 -12.80 24.01 2.33
CA ILE A 405 -11.40 24.36 2.09
C ILE A 405 -11.32 25.59 1.19
N ARG A 406 -12.07 25.63 0.08
CA ARG A 406 -12.11 26.76 -0.86
C ARG A 406 -12.56 28.07 -0.21
N LYS A 407 -13.45 28.00 0.79
CA LYS A 407 -13.99 29.17 1.49
C LYS A 407 -13.04 29.69 2.57
N ASN A 408 -12.42 28.79 3.34
CA ASN A 408 -11.68 29.16 4.56
C ASN A 408 -10.15 29.25 4.37
N LEU A 409 -9.58 28.69 3.29
CA LEU A 409 -8.14 28.76 3.02
C LEU A 409 -7.71 29.85 2.01
N ARG A 410 -8.60 30.78 1.66
CA ARG A 410 -8.28 31.91 0.76
C ARG A 410 -7.32 32.91 1.39
#